data_AF-A0A933TRW9-F1
#
_entry.id   AF-A0A933TRW9-F1
#
_cell.length_a   1.000
_cell.length_b   1.000
_cell.length_c   1.000
_cell.angle_alpha   90.00
_cell.angle_beta   90.00
_cell.angle_gamma   90.00
#
_symmetry.space_group_name_H-M   'P 1'
#
loop_
_entity.id
_entity.type
_entity.pdbx_description
1 polymer ?
#
loop_
_entity_poly.entity_id
_entity_poly.type
_entity_poly.pdbx_seq_one_letter_code
_entity_poly.pdbx_strand_id
1 'polypeptide(L)'
;MLNIVNPRPGQVIAGNTVELMVGTPSYKIVDFEKYTKATSGQGHLHIWVDQTNYSKTSAIKAVSNIYKLENLTPGSHTVTVELVANNHDSFSPKNISSVSFTTTPAKSEPKKLQSPLMLTLITLVLLLIASYLMLSKPKVTKKSKK
;
A
#
# COMPACT_ATOMS: atom_id res chain seq x y z
N MET A 1 5.11 19.75 16.59
CA MET A 1 4.57 20.25 15.30
C MET A 1 4.45 19.08 14.33
N LEU A 2 3.51 19.12 13.37
CA LEU A 2 3.47 18.14 12.28
C LEU A 2 4.65 18.37 11.33
N ASN A 3 5.29 17.28 10.89
CA ASN A 3 6.31 17.34 9.84
C ASN A 3 6.18 16.12 8.91
N ILE A 4 6.24 16.34 7.59
CA ILE A 4 6.33 15.23 6.63
C ILE A 4 7.80 14.76 6.57
N VAL A 5 8.02 13.48 6.90
CA VAL A 5 9.35 12.84 6.92
C VAL A 5 9.67 12.19 5.57
N ASN A 6 8.65 11.58 4.95
CA ASN A 6 8.71 11.02 3.61
C ASN A 6 7.37 11.29 2.90
N PRO A 7 7.36 11.68 1.62
CA PRO A 7 8.51 11.97 0.78
C PRO A 7 9.25 13.24 1.20
N ARG A 8 10.54 13.33 0.84
CA ARG A 8 11.36 14.53 1.03
C ARG A 8 11.05 15.56 -0.09
N PRO A 9 11.26 16.86 0.18
CA PRO A 9 11.11 17.89 -0.86
C PRO A 9 11.96 17.57 -2.10
N GLY A 10 11.32 17.54 -3.27
CA GLY A 10 11.97 17.27 -4.55
C GLY A 10 12.39 15.81 -4.78
N GLN A 11 12.01 14.88 -3.89
CA GLN A 11 12.34 13.47 -4.05
C GLN A 11 11.73 12.89 -5.34
N VAL A 12 12.51 12.08 -6.05
CA VAL A 12 12.03 11.30 -7.21
C VAL A 12 11.81 9.85 -6.76
N ILE A 13 10.62 9.31 -7.01
CA ILE A 13 10.20 7.98 -6.57
C ILE A 13 9.72 7.18 -7.78
N ALA A 14 10.24 5.97 -7.97
CA ALA A 14 9.78 5.10 -9.03
C ALA A 14 8.50 4.36 -8.65
N GLY A 15 7.55 4.27 -9.58
CA GLY A 15 6.26 3.63 -9.38
C GLY A 15 5.13 4.61 -9.08
N ASN A 16 3.97 4.05 -8.78
CA ASN A 16 2.71 4.76 -8.54
C ASN A 16 2.27 4.71 -7.07
N THR A 17 3.11 4.15 -6.18
CA THR A 17 2.84 4.07 -4.75
C THR A 17 3.94 4.78 -3.98
N VAL A 18 3.55 5.73 -3.14
CA VAL A 18 4.45 6.49 -2.27
C VAL A 18 4.03 6.31 -0.82
N GLU A 19 4.98 5.92 0.02
CA GLU A 19 4.75 5.87 1.46
C GLU A 19 4.85 7.28 2.04
N LEU A 20 3.75 7.83 2.50
CA LEU A 20 3.72 9.05 3.30
C LEU A 20 4.04 8.69 4.76
N MET A 21 5.11 9.27 5.29
CA MET A 21 5.47 9.18 6.70
C MET A 21 5.42 10.57 7.32
N VAL A 22 4.74 10.70 8.46
CA VAL A 22 4.67 11.96 9.21
C VAL A 22 5.18 11.80 10.64
N GLY A 23 5.80 12.86 11.16
CA GLY A 23 6.13 13.03 12.56
C GLY A 23 5.13 13.95 13.25
N THR A 24 4.64 13.54 14.42
CA THR A 24 3.77 14.34 15.28
C THR A 24 4.21 14.24 16.75
N PRO A 25 5.39 14.79 17.14
CA PRO A 25 5.99 14.51 18.46
C PRO A 25 5.10 14.80 19.67
N SER A 26 4.17 15.75 19.54
CA SER A 26 3.26 16.19 20.62
C SER A 26 1.87 15.56 20.55
N TYR A 27 1.60 14.68 19.57
CA TYR A 27 0.28 14.12 19.34
C TYR A 27 0.36 12.62 19.04
N LYS A 28 -0.52 11.87 19.70
CA LYS A 28 -0.80 10.49 19.37
C LYS A 28 -1.85 10.45 18.27
N ILE A 29 -1.51 9.80 17.15
CA ILE A 29 -2.50 9.48 16.12
C ILE A 29 -3.39 8.34 16.63
N VAL A 30 -4.70 8.54 16.58
CA VAL A 30 -5.70 7.59 17.05
C VAL A 30 -6.80 7.37 16.02
N ASP A 31 -7.53 6.28 16.20
CA ASP A 31 -8.73 6.00 15.44
C ASP A 31 -9.88 6.91 15.89
N PHE A 32 -10.27 7.85 15.03
CA PHE A 32 -11.32 8.82 15.30
C PHE A 32 -12.72 8.20 15.36
N GLU A 33 -12.93 7.01 14.80
CA GLU A 33 -14.21 6.29 14.89
C GLU A 33 -14.40 5.69 16.29
N LYS A 34 -13.29 5.29 16.92
CA LYS A 34 -13.28 4.80 18.32
C LYS A 34 -13.24 5.93 19.35
N TYR A 35 -12.52 7.01 19.06
CA TYR A 35 -12.28 8.12 19.99
C TYR A 35 -12.88 9.44 19.50
N THR A 36 -14.19 9.50 19.29
CA THR A 36 -14.87 10.60 18.57
C THR A 36 -14.76 12.00 19.20
N LYS A 37 -14.45 12.12 20.50
CA LYS A 37 -14.34 13.41 21.20
C LYS A 37 -12.95 14.02 21.05
N ALA A 38 -12.90 15.33 20.84
CA ALA A 38 -11.64 16.08 20.88
C ALA A 38 -10.96 15.89 22.25
N THR A 39 -9.74 15.36 22.23
CA THR A 39 -8.95 15.03 23.41
C THR A 39 -7.55 15.61 23.25
N SER A 40 -7.04 16.29 24.28
CA SER A 40 -5.72 16.91 24.22
C SER A 40 -4.63 15.86 23.92
N GLY A 41 -3.68 16.21 23.05
CA GLY A 41 -2.60 15.33 22.62
C GLY A 41 -3.04 14.16 21.73
N GLN A 42 -4.28 14.13 21.27
CA GLN A 42 -4.78 13.14 20.31
C GLN A 42 -5.29 13.80 19.04
N GLY A 43 -5.23 13.06 17.95
CA GLY A 43 -5.75 13.49 16.67
C GLY A 43 -5.64 12.42 15.60
N HIS A 44 -5.92 12.83 14.38
CA HIS A 44 -5.71 12.04 13.17
C HIS A 44 -5.34 12.95 12.00
N LEU A 45 -5.00 12.35 10.87
CA LEU A 45 -4.48 13.08 9.72
C LEU A 45 -5.56 13.24 8.65
N HIS A 46 -5.67 14.45 8.11
CA HIS A 46 -6.33 14.71 6.83
C HIS A 46 -5.25 14.92 5.78
N ILE A 47 -5.35 14.18 4.68
CA ILE A 47 -4.35 14.14 3.61
C ILE A 47 -5.02 14.52 2.31
N TRP A 48 -4.38 15.41 1.55
CA TRP A 48 -4.76 15.79 0.19
C TRP A 48 -3.57 15.64 -0.74
N VAL A 49 -3.80 15.08 -1.92
CA VAL A 49 -2.80 14.98 -2.99
C VAL A 49 -3.29 15.77 -4.18
N ASP A 50 -2.46 16.71 -4.64
CA ASP A 50 -2.72 17.56 -5.82
C ASP A 50 -4.03 18.36 -5.76
N GLN A 51 -4.49 18.68 -4.55
CA GLN A 51 -5.66 19.54 -4.34
C GLN A 51 -5.25 20.92 -3.85
N THR A 52 -6.05 21.92 -4.21
CA THR A 52 -5.91 23.31 -3.79
C THR A 52 -7.00 23.75 -2.81
N ASN A 53 -8.13 23.04 -2.76
CA ASN A 53 -9.26 23.34 -1.90
C ASN A 53 -9.41 22.26 -0.81
N TYR A 54 -8.94 22.57 0.41
CA TYR A 54 -8.93 21.61 1.51
C TYR A 54 -10.23 21.65 2.30
N SER A 55 -10.88 20.49 2.40
CA SER A 55 -12.07 20.30 3.23
C SER A 55 -12.03 18.94 3.94
N LYS A 56 -12.77 18.82 5.05
CA LYS A 56 -12.92 17.56 5.80
C LYS A 56 -13.51 16.43 4.93
N THR A 57 -14.28 16.78 3.90
CA THR A 57 -14.94 15.84 2.99
C THR A 57 -14.04 15.35 1.86
N SER A 58 -13.13 16.20 1.38
CA SER A 58 -12.16 15.86 0.33
C SER A 58 -10.91 15.13 0.86
N ALA A 59 -10.69 15.19 2.17
CA ALA A 59 -9.56 14.59 2.84
C ALA A 59 -9.61 13.06 2.83
N ILE A 60 -8.48 12.45 2.49
CA ILE A 60 -8.17 11.09 2.93
C ILE A 60 -7.91 11.15 4.44
N LYS A 61 -8.59 10.31 5.23
CA LYS A 61 -8.45 10.28 6.69
C LYS A 61 -7.55 9.12 7.09
N ALA A 62 -6.42 9.42 7.73
CA ALA A 62 -5.48 8.40 8.18
C ALA A 62 -5.37 8.39 9.71
N VAL A 63 -5.38 7.18 10.26
CA VAL A 63 -5.30 6.87 11.70
C VAL A 63 -3.94 6.24 12.06
N SER A 64 -2.93 6.47 11.22
CA SER A 64 -1.54 6.02 11.38
C SER A 64 -0.59 7.11 10.89
N ASN A 65 0.64 7.11 11.41
CA ASN A 65 1.72 8.00 10.94
C ASN A 65 2.29 7.59 9.58
N ILE A 66 1.95 6.38 9.11
CA ILE A 66 2.35 5.84 7.81
C ILE A 66 1.09 5.60 7.00
N TYR A 67 1.07 6.12 5.76
CA TYR A 67 -0.02 5.95 4.81
C TYR A 67 0.54 5.69 3.42
N LYS A 68 -0.10 4.83 2.63
CA LYS A 68 0.29 4.57 1.25
C LYS A 68 -0.55 5.41 0.30
N LEU A 69 0.08 6.37 -0.37
CA LEU A 69 -0.50 7.09 -1.50
C LEU A 69 -0.40 6.17 -2.72
N GLU A 70 -1.51 5.62 -3.17
CA GLU A 70 -1.55 4.68 -4.28
C GLU A 70 -2.09 5.34 -5.56
N ASN A 71 -1.84 4.70 -6.70
CA ASN A 71 -2.36 5.10 -8.00
C ASN A 71 -1.92 6.50 -8.46
N LEU A 72 -0.74 6.94 -8.04
CA LEU A 72 -0.14 8.19 -8.52
C LEU A 72 0.33 8.02 -9.98
N THR A 73 -0.10 8.92 -10.86
CA THR A 73 0.40 8.96 -12.24
C THR A 73 1.83 9.51 -12.27
N PRO A 74 2.72 9.05 -13.16
CA PRO A 74 4.04 9.66 -13.32
C PRO A 74 3.95 11.18 -13.52
N GLY A 75 4.67 11.95 -12.70
CA GLY A 75 4.62 13.41 -12.74
C GLY A 75 4.97 14.06 -11.42
N SER A 76 4.81 15.39 -11.36
CA SER A 76 4.97 16.15 -10.12
C SER A 76 3.71 16.07 -9.28
N HIS A 77 3.88 15.89 -7.99
CA HIS A 77 2.81 15.86 -7.01
C HIS A 77 3.11 16.78 -5.83
N THR A 78 2.06 17.23 -5.17
CA THR A 78 2.13 17.87 -3.85
C THR A 78 1.19 17.15 -2.90
N VAL A 79 1.72 16.68 -1.78
CA VAL A 79 0.92 16.16 -0.67
C VAL A 79 0.86 17.21 0.43
N THR A 80 -0.35 17.50 0.88
CA THR A 80 -0.63 18.35 2.03
C THR A 80 -1.28 17.51 3.12
N VAL A 81 -0.81 17.68 4.34
CA VAL A 81 -1.30 16.95 5.52
C VAL A 81 -1.67 17.97 6.60
N GLU A 82 -2.85 17.83 7.18
CA GLU A 82 -3.27 18.54 8.38
C GLU A 82 -3.45 17.55 9.52
N LEU A 83 -2.88 17.87 10.68
CA LEU A 83 -3.22 17.19 11.93
C LEU A 83 -4.46 17.85 12.51
N VAL A 84 -5.52 17.07 12.72
CA VAL A 84 -6.81 17.55 13.27
C VAL A 84 -7.16 16.82 14.56
N ALA A 85 -8.05 17.40 15.35
CA ALA A 85 -8.63 16.73 16.51
C ALA A 85 -9.53 15.56 16.09
N ASN A 86 -9.79 14.62 17.01
CA ASN A 86 -10.56 13.41 16.69
C ASN A 86 -11.98 13.69 16.17
N ASN A 87 -12.57 14.82 16.53
CA ASN A 87 -13.87 15.26 16.00
C ASN A 87 -13.76 15.95 14.61
N HIS A 88 -12.60 15.79 13.95
CA HIS A 88 -12.22 16.41 12.68
C HIS A 88 -12.03 17.93 12.70
N ASP A 89 -12.04 18.59 13.86
CA ASP A 89 -11.79 20.03 13.91
C ASP A 89 -10.31 20.36 13.75
N SER A 90 -10.04 21.42 12.99
CA SER A 90 -8.69 21.99 12.90
C SER A 90 -8.25 22.51 14.28
N PHE A 91 -6.97 22.33 14.60
CA PHE A 91 -6.36 23.05 15.71
C PHE A 91 -6.23 24.55 15.39
N SER A 92 -6.09 25.37 16.44
CA SER A 92 -5.82 26.80 16.33
C SER A 92 -4.48 27.12 17.01
N PRO A 93 -3.43 27.51 16.26
CA PRO A 93 -3.38 27.62 14.79
C PRO A 93 -3.44 26.24 14.10
N LYS A 94 -3.76 26.24 12.80
CA LYS A 94 -3.75 25.01 11.99
C LYS A 94 -2.35 24.39 12.00
N ASN A 95 -2.31 23.07 12.18
CA ASN A 95 -1.07 22.30 12.13
C ASN A 95 -1.00 21.55 10.80
N ILE A 96 -0.51 22.23 9.78
CA ILE A 96 -0.50 21.79 8.37
C ILE A 96 0.93 21.75 7.82
N SER A 97 1.23 20.79 6.95
CA SER A 97 2.51 20.65 6.27
C SER A 97 2.29 20.21 4.84
N SER A 98 3.12 20.69 3.91
CA SER A 98 3.07 20.29 2.50
C SER A 98 4.46 19.94 1.99
N VAL A 99 4.53 19.00 1.04
CA VAL A 99 5.77 18.67 0.34
C VAL A 99 5.47 18.30 -1.12
N SER A 100 6.35 18.73 -2.03
CA SER A 100 6.30 18.36 -3.43
C SER A 100 7.36 17.32 -3.77
N PHE A 101 7.01 16.36 -4.62
CA PHE A 101 7.86 15.25 -5.06
C PHE A 101 7.48 14.84 -6.50
N THR A 102 8.27 13.97 -7.11
CA THR A 102 8.02 13.48 -8.48
C THR A 102 7.95 11.97 -8.50
N THR A 103 6.98 11.41 -9.22
CA THR A 103 6.90 9.99 -9.52
C THR A 103 7.39 9.72 -10.94
N THR A 104 8.08 8.60 -11.14
CA THR A 104 8.45 8.10 -12.46
C THR A 104 7.81 6.74 -12.71
N PRO A 105 7.67 6.28 -13.96
CA PRO A 105 7.22 4.91 -14.21
C PRO A 105 8.05 3.91 -13.41
N ALA A 106 7.40 2.86 -12.90
CA ALA A 106 8.12 1.76 -12.27
C ALA A 106 9.15 1.24 -13.28
N LYS A 107 10.38 0.96 -12.81
CA LYS A 107 11.35 0.24 -13.62
C LYS A 107 10.72 -1.10 -13.93
N SER A 108 10.36 -1.33 -15.19
CA SER A 108 9.80 -2.62 -15.61
C SER A 108 10.77 -3.70 -15.18
N GLU A 109 10.38 -4.55 -14.22
CA GLU A 109 11.11 -5.80 -14.04
C GLU A 109 11.05 -6.53 -15.38
N PRO A 110 12.18 -7.12 -15.84
CA PRO A 110 12.11 -7.97 -17.01
C PRO A 110 11.09 -9.06 -16.70
N LYS A 111 9.96 -9.06 -17.43
CA LYS A 111 8.98 -10.14 -17.38
C LYS A 111 9.80 -11.41 -17.59
N LYS A 112 9.95 -12.26 -16.56
CA LYS A 112 10.61 -13.56 -16.72
C LYS A 112 9.84 -14.26 -17.84
N LEU A 113 10.40 -14.24 -19.04
CA LEU A 113 9.87 -14.98 -20.15
C LEU A 113 10.05 -16.42 -19.72
N GLN A 114 8.95 -17.11 -19.43
CA GLN A 114 9.01 -18.55 -19.20
C GLN A 114 9.71 -19.12 -20.43
N SER A 115 10.96 -19.56 -20.25
CA SER A 115 11.75 -20.01 -21.38
C SER A 115 11.00 -21.17 -22.05
N PRO A 116 11.05 -21.29 -23.39
CA PRO A 116 10.43 -22.43 -24.07
C PRO A 116 10.95 -23.76 -23.50
N LEU A 117 12.20 -23.79 -23.02
CA LEU A 117 12.80 -24.93 -22.33
C LEU A 117 12.06 -25.31 -21.02
N MET A 118 11.68 -24.33 -20.21
CA MET A 118 10.90 -24.55 -18.98
C MET A 118 9.49 -25.08 -19.30
N LEU A 119 8.81 -24.55 -20.33
CA LEU A 119 7.53 -25.11 -20.78
C LEU A 119 7.69 -26.56 -21.24
N THR A 120 8.74 -26.86 -22.02
CA THR A 120 8.99 -28.23 -22.51
C THR A 120 9.34 -29.22 -21.40
N LEU A 121 10.09 -28.81 -20.37
CA LEU A 121 10.38 -29.68 -19.23
C LEU A 121 9.09 -29.98 -18.43
N ILE A 122 8.26 -28.96 -18.21
CA ILE A 122 7.00 -29.12 -17.47
C ILE A 122 6.07 -30.08 -18.23
N THR A 123 5.93 -29.94 -19.55
CA THR A 123 5.11 -30.85 -20.35
C THR A 123 5.69 -32.27 -20.37
N LEU A 124 7.01 -32.44 -20.45
CA LEU A 124 7.66 -33.76 -20.39
C LEU A 124 7.41 -34.46 -19.05
N VAL A 125 7.53 -33.73 -17.94
CA VAL A 125 7.28 -34.28 -16.59
C VAL A 125 5.82 -34.70 -16.44
N LEU A 126 4.87 -33.90 -16.93
CA LEU A 126 3.45 -34.26 -16.91
C LEU A 126 3.15 -35.51 -17.74
N LEU A 127 3.78 -35.66 -18.92
CA LEU A 127 3.66 -36.87 -19.75
C LEU A 127 4.24 -38.11 -19.05
N LEU A 128 5.38 -37.98 -18.37
CA LEU A 128 5.98 -39.08 -17.61
C LEU A 128 5.10 -39.51 -16.44
N ILE A 129 4.49 -38.57 -15.71
CA ILE A 129 3.55 -38.88 -14.62
C ILE A 129 2.30 -39.57 -15.16
N ALA A 130 1.71 -39.07 -16.25
CA ALA A 130 0.54 -39.70 -16.87
C ALA A 130 0.85 -41.11 -17.37
N SER A 131 2.02 -41.32 -18.00
CA SER A 131 2.49 -42.63 -18.42
C SER A 131 2.65 -43.59 -17.24
N TYR A 132 3.30 -43.13 -16.16
CA TYR A 132 3.49 -43.92 -14.95
C TYR A 132 2.15 -44.35 -14.33
N LEU A 133 1.19 -43.42 -14.21
CA LEU A 133 -0.14 -43.71 -13.68
C LEU A 133 -0.92 -44.73 -14.52
N MET A 134 -0.78 -44.68 -15.84
CA MET A 134 -1.38 -45.66 -16.77
C MET A 134 -0.75 -47.05 -16.66
N LEU A 135 0.56 -47.11 -16.37
CA LEU A 135 1.31 -48.36 -16.19
C LEU A 135 1.12 -48.97 -14.80
N SER A 136 0.92 -48.16 -13.77
CA SER A 136 0.61 -48.61 -12.42
C SER A 136 -0.85 -49.02 -12.30
N LYS A 137 -1.24 -50.15 -12.93
CA LYS A 137 -2.54 -50.76 -12.68
C LYS A 137 -2.65 -51.16 -11.20
N PRO A 138 -3.72 -50.80 -10.49
CA PRO A 138 -3.88 -51.20 -9.10
C PRO A 138 -3.99 -52.73 -9.01
N LYS A 139 -3.17 -53.35 -8.15
CA LYS A 139 -3.31 -54.77 -7.80
C LYS A 139 -4.64 -54.95 -7.09
N VAL A 140 -5.65 -55.46 -7.80
CA VAL A 140 -6.90 -55.92 -7.20
C VAL A 140 -6.58 -57.17 -6.38
N THR A 141 -6.40 -57.01 -5.07
CA THR A 141 -6.38 -58.14 -4.14
C THR A 141 -7.78 -58.74 -4.08
N LYS A 142 -7.98 -59.89 -4.74
CA LYS A 142 -9.15 -60.74 -4.52
C LYS A 142 -9.11 -61.24 -3.07
N LYS A 143 -10.01 -60.75 -2.22
CA LYS A 143 -10.32 -61.41 -0.94
C LYS A 143 -11.03 -62.72 -1.25
N SER A 144 -10.31 -63.84 -1.09
CA SER A 144 -10.93 -65.15 -0.89
C SER A 144 -11.17 -65.31 0.62
N LYS A 145 -12.44 -65.42 1.03
CA LYS A 145 -12.82 -66.04 2.30
C LYS A 145 -13.42 -67.41 1.99
N LYS A 146 -12.85 -68.42 2.64
CA LYS A 146 -13.40 -69.77 2.83
C LYS A 146 -14.74 -69.70 3.54
#